data_AF-C3Z0V1-F1
#
_entry.id   AF-C3Z0V1-F1
#
_cell.length_a   1.000
_cell.length_b   1.000
_cell.length_c   1.000
_cell.angle_alpha   90.00
_cell.angle_beta   90.00
_cell.angle_gamma   90.00
#
_symmetry.space_group_name_H-M   'P 1'
#
loop_
_entity.id
_entity.type
_entity.pdbx_description
1 polymer ?
#
loop_
_entity_poly.entity_id
_entity_poly.type
_entity_poly.pdbx_seq_one_letter_code
_entity_poly.pdbx_strand_id
1 'polypeptide(L)'
;MNIRQHIGVIFSAVGLILLVMGTITPAWTSHQVGIWPSCHENTTMESTGTAGLWEECSNMSGSPHWISVDLCTVSEFRYTPNVDCPVPNIKGGIIYAVTLEECAEICCNNLNCLSFQYNCRQTCFLKKERCSRGKMKESPCGNMYERPHSRFCIMLSTMLLLPGAFLAVSAACKGDLDSAVDGYTIFTTLIIFGGIAGGIGAAFYTIDHELYGMDVPFSVSFYLTWAQTFFSVPGGFLIWHSTEDDDEMEAPITNKEELESP
;
A
#
# COMPACT_ATOMS: atom_id res chain seq x y z
N MET A 1 -30.43 -10.76 -11.20
CA MET A 1 -29.04 -10.25 -11.31
C MET A 1 -28.63 -10.21 -12.77
N ASN A 2 -28.24 -9.03 -13.25
CA ASN A 2 -27.87 -8.77 -14.65
C ASN A 2 -26.48 -9.39 -14.96
N ILE A 3 -26.20 -9.74 -16.22
CA ILE A 3 -24.89 -10.25 -16.65
C ILE A 3 -23.75 -9.26 -16.31
N ARG A 4 -24.03 -7.96 -16.36
CA ARG A 4 -23.08 -6.90 -15.96
C ARG A 4 -22.67 -7.01 -14.49
N GLN A 5 -23.63 -7.25 -13.60
CA GLN A 5 -23.38 -7.44 -12.16
C GLN A 5 -22.50 -8.66 -11.92
N HIS A 6 -22.79 -9.79 -12.58
CA HIS A 6 -21.98 -11.00 -12.45
C HIS A 6 -20.52 -10.76 -12.88
N ILE A 7 -20.32 -10.11 -14.03
CA ILE A 7 -18.98 -9.78 -14.52
C ILE A 7 -18.26 -8.85 -13.54
N GLY A 8 -18.93 -7.82 -13.03
CA GLY A 8 -18.37 -6.88 -12.07
C GLY A 8 -17.94 -7.54 -10.75
N VAL A 9 -18.75 -8.47 -10.22
CA VAL A 9 -18.42 -9.25 -9.02
C VAL A 9 -17.22 -10.16 -9.27
N ILE A 10 -17.16 -10.86 -10.41
CA ILE A 10 -16.03 -11.71 -10.78
C ILE A 10 -14.74 -10.88 -10.90
N PHE A 11 -14.79 -9.73 -11.58
CA PHE A 11 -13.65 -8.83 -11.71
C PHE A 11 -13.16 -8.34 -10.34
N SER A 12 -14.08 -7.94 -9.46
CA SER A 12 -13.74 -7.48 -8.12
C SER A 12 -13.10 -8.59 -7.27
N ALA A 13 -13.60 -9.82 -7.37
CA ALA A 13 -13.04 -10.98 -6.69
C ALA A 13 -11.64 -11.35 -7.20
N VAL A 14 -11.42 -11.33 -8.51
CA VAL A 14 -10.09 -11.51 -9.12
C VAL A 14 -9.14 -10.41 -8.65
N GLY A 15 -9.59 -9.16 -8.65
CA GLY A 15 -8.82 -8.02 -8.13
C GLY A 15 -8.40 -8.24 -6.68
N LEU A 16 -9.32 -8.67 -5.79
CA LEU A 16 -8.99 -8.97 -4.40
C LEU A 16 -7.94 -10.10 -4.29
N ILE A 17 -8.09 -11.19 -5.04
CA ILE A 17 -7.11 -12.29 -5.02
C ILE A 17 -5.73 -11.79 -5.45
N LEU A 18 -5.66 -10.99 -6.52
CA LEU A 18 -4.42 -10.39 -6.98
C LEU A 18 -3.82 -9.43 -5.94
N LEU A 19 -4.65 -8.68 -5.22
CA LEU A 19 -4.19 -7.84 -4.10
C LEU A 19 -3.52 -8.69 -3.03
N VAL A 20 -4.24 -9.71 -2.54
CA VAL A 20 -3.78 -10.58 -1.45
C VAL A 20 -2.48 -11.29 -1.84
N MET A 21 -2.40 -11.79 -3.08
CA MET A 21 -1.18 -12.38 -3.60
C MET A 21 -0.05 -11.36 -3.69
N GLY A 22 -0.31 -10.16 -4.23
CA GLY A 22 0.68 -9.08 -4.35
C GLY A 22 1.18 -8.57 -3.00
N THR A 23 0.32 -8.53 -1.97
CA THR A 23 0.71 -8.05 -0.63
C THR A 23 1.46 -9.10 0.18
N ILE A 24 1.05 -10.37 0.14
CA ILE A 24 1.67 -11.44 0.93
C ILE A 24 3.02 -11.86 0.33
N THR A 25 3.21 -11.71 -0.98
CA THR A 25 4.45 -12.14 -1.63
C THR A 25 5.60 -11.15 -1.40
N PRO A 26 6.77 -11.62 -0.90
CA PRO A 26 7.85 -10.75 -0.48
C PRO A 26 8.75 -10.27 -1.64
N ALA A 27 8.22 -10.24 -2.88
CA ALA A 27 8.99 -10.01 -4.09
C ALA A 27 8.46 -8.83 -4.90
N TRP A 28 8.49 -7.63 -4.31
CA TRP A 28 8.14 -6.38 -5.00
C TRP A 28 9.29 -5.90 -5.88
N THR A 29 10.51 -6.05 -5.39
CA THR A 29 11.75 -5.90 -6.16
C THR A 29 12.59 -7.15 -5.98
N SER A 30 13.18 -7.64 -7.06
CA SER A 30 13.98 -8.86 -7.02
C SER A 30 14.85 -8.95 -8.26
N HIS A 31 16.14 -9.27 -8.09
CA HIS A 31 16.99 -9.68 -9.21
C HIS A 31 16.63 -11.07 -9.75
N GLN A 32 15.88 -11.87 -8.98
CA GLN A 32 15.45 -13.21 -9.37
C GLN A 32 14.02 -13.18 -9.90
N VAL A 33 13.80 -13.93 -10.98
CA VAL A 33 12.47 -14.19 -11.52
C VAL A 33 11.75 -15.23 -10.65
N GLY A 34 10.54 -14.92 -10.19
CA GLY A 34 9.72 -15.84 -9.40
C GLY A 34 8.75 -15.11 -8.47
N ILE A 35 7.70 -15.82 -8.03
CA ILE A 35 6.71 -15.30 -7.08
C ILE A 35 7.25 -15.38 -5.63
N TRP A 36 8.06 -16.42 -5.37
CA TRP A 36 8.68 -16.70 -4.08
C TRP A 36 10.16 -17.01 -4.30
N PRO A 37 10.98 -16.02 -4.71
CA PRO A 37 12.42 -16.22 -4.79
C PRO A 37 12.93 -16.63 -3.39
N SER A 38 13.82 -17.61 -3.34
CA SER A 38 14.45 -18.00 -2.08
C SER A 38 15.38 -16.86 -1.64
N CYS A 39 15.38 -16.53 -0.35
CA CYS A 39 16.37 -15.61 0.22
C CYS A 39 17.75 -16.31 0.11
N HIS A 40 18.48 -16.04 -0.97
CA HIS A 40 19.72 -16.72 -1.31
C HIS A 40 20.94 -15.84 -0.97
N GLU A 41 21.99 -16.50 -0.49
CA GLU A 41 23.22 -15.96 0.07
C GLU A 41 24.08 -15.11 -0.88
N ASN A 42 23.78 -15.12 -2.18
CA ASN A 42 24.63 -14.51 -3.20
C ASN A 42 24.38 -13.00 -3.41
N THR A 43 23.60 -12.36 -2.54
CA THR A 43 23.55 -10.90 -2.45
C THR A 43 24.84 -10.41 -1.78
N THR A 44 25.78 -9.93 -2.59
CA THR A 44 26.94 -9.18 -2.09
C THR A 44 26.45 -8.04 -1.19
N MET A 45 27.15 -7.73 -0.09
CA MET A 45 26.79 -6.72 0.92
C MET A 45 26.40 -5.33 0.37
N GLU A 46 26.63 -5.05 -0.90
CA GLU A 46 26.40 -3.78 -1.58
C GLU A 46 25.12 -3.75 -2.45
N SER A 47 24.45 -4.89 -2.66
CA SER A 47 23.20 -4.98 -3.43
C SER A 47 22.02 -5.18 -2.48
N THR A 48 21.07 -4.25 -2.50
CA THR A 48 19.75 -4.43 -1.89
C THR A 48 19.13 -5.70 -2.47
N GLY A 49 18.95 -6.72 -1.64
CA GLY A 49 18.42 -8.02 -2.06
C GLY A 49 16.94 -7.95 -2.47
N THR A 50 16.30 -9.12 -2.56
CA THR A 50 14.85 -9.19 -2.76
C THR A 50 14.14 -8.52 -1.59
N ALA A 51 13.29 -7.54 -1.90
CA ALA A 51 12.50 -6.82 -0.92
C ALA A 51 11.00 -6.89 -1.26
N GLY A 52 10.22 -7.18 -0.23
CA GLY A 52 8.77 -7.23 -0.24
C GLY A 52 8.16 -6.00 0.40
N LEU A 53 6.83 -6.01 0.49
CA LEU A 53 6.11 -4.97 1.19
C LEU A 53 6.28 -5.10 2.72
N TRP A 54 6.23 -6.32 3.25
CA TRP A 54 6.26 -6.63 4.70
C TRP A 54 7.54 -7.30 5.18
N GLU A 55 8.37 -7.76 4.26
CA GLU A 55 9.56 -8.56 4.58
C GLU A 55 10.71 -8.13 3.68
N GLU A 56 11.92 -8.17 4.23
CA GLU A 56 13.15 -7.95 3.49
C GLU A 56 14.10 -9.13 3.73
N CYS A 57 14.78 -9.58 2.68
CA CYS A 57 15.79 -10.61 2.79
C CYS A 57 17.10 -9.99 3.29
N SER A 58 17.55 -10.41 4.48
CA SER A 58 18.78 -9.91 5.10
C SER A 58 19.79 -11.02 5.32
N ASN A 59 21.08 -10.67 5.22
CA ASN A 59 22.22 -11.57 5.49
C ASN A 59 23.09 -11.07 6.67
N MET A 60 22.56 -10.23 7.55
CA MET A 60 23.34 -9.63 8.66
C MET A 60 23.88 -10.67 9.67
N SER A 61 23.28 -11.86 9.77
CA SER A 61 23.66 -12.91 10.72
C SER A 61 24.55 -14.01 10.13
N GLY A 62 25.02 -13.86 8.89
CA GLY A 62 25.80 -14.90 8.19
C GLY A 62 24.94 -16.06 7.66
N SER A 63 23.61 -15.96 7.73
CA SER A 63 22.68 -16.83 7.02
C SER A 63 21.51 -16.00 6.48
N PRO A 64 21.15 -16.15 5.19
CA PRO A 64 20.03 -15.42 4.60
C PRO A 64 18.71 -15.88 5.24
N HIS A 65 17.95 -14.93 5.77
CA HIS A 65 16.64 -15.19 6.35
C HIS A 65 15.69 -14.02 6.09
N TRP A 66 14.39 -14.34 6.07
CA TRP A 66 13.33 -13.34 6.00
C TRP A 66 13.11 -12.71 7.37
N ILE A 67 13.06 -11.38 7.41
CA ILE A 67 12.76 -10.63 8.63
C ILE A 67 11.41 -9.93 8.44
N SER A 68 10.45 -10.20 9.34
CA SER A 68 9.16 -9.51 9.39
C SER A 68 9.36 -8.07 9.88
N VAL A 69 8.63 -7.14 9.26
CA VAL A 69 8.72 -5.71 9.56
C VAL A 69 7.61 -5.26 10.54
N ASP A 70 6.89 -6.18 11.18
CA ASP A 70 5.75 -5.85 12.08
C ASP A 70 6.17 -5.41 13.51
N LEU A 71 7.42 -5.60 13.91
CA LEU A 71 7.99 -4.79 14.97
C LEU A 71 8.61 -3.57 14.32
N CYS A 72 8.19 -2.38 14.76
CA CYS A 72 8.78 -1.11 14.32
C CYS A 72 10.25 -1.09 14.77
N THR A 73 11.07 -1.62 13.88
CA THR A 73 12.49 -1.93 14.05
C THR A 73 13.23 -1.19 12.96
N VAL A 74 14.56 -1.24 13.00
CA VAL A 74 15.40 -0.54 12.02
C VAL A 74 15.06 -0.94 10.58
N SER A 75 14.58 -2.17 10.34
CA SER A 75 14.16 -2.66 9.01
C SER A 75 12.89 -2.00 8.45
N GLU A 76 12.11 -1.28 9.26
CA GLU A 76 11.00 -0.46 8.76
C GLU A 76 11.51 0.79 8.03
N PHE A 77 12.75 1.19 8.32
CA PHE A 77 13.33 2.39 7.78
C PHE A 77 14.32 2.06 6.68
N ARG A 78 14.19 2.78 5.57
CA ARG A 78 15.14 2.74 4.48
C ARG A 78 16.45 3.41 4.89
N TYR A 79 17.54 2.65 4.88
CA TYR A 79 18.88 3.13 5.20
C TYR A 79 19.51 3.92 4.03
N THR A 80 20.02 5.11 4.32
CA THR A 80 20.88 5.88 3.41
C THR A 80 22.19 6.24 4.14
N PRO A 81 23.33 5.66 3.74
CA PRO A 81 24.60 5.88 4.41
C PRO A 81 25.17 7.29 4.16
N ASN A 82 25.94 7.80 5.13
CA ASN A 82 26.80 8.97 4.99
C ASN A 82 26.10 10.25 4.48
N VAL A 83 24.85 10.44 4.89
CA VAL A 83 24.06 11.62 4.55
C VAL A 83 23.45 12.27 5.78
N ASP A 84 23.34 13.59 5.72
CA ASP A 84 22.56 14.42 6.61
C ASP A 84 21.39 15.03 5.84
N CYS A 85 20.26 15.12 6.55
CA CYS A 85 19.10 15.81 6.05
C CYS A 85 18.91 17.13 6.81
N PRO A 86 19.06 18.29 6.16
CA PRO A 86 18.90 19.60 6.80
C PRO A 86 17.43 19.97 7.10
N VAL A 87 16.52 18.99 7.07
CA VAL A 87 15.12 19.14 7.47
C VAL A 87 15.05 19.38 8.99
N PRO A 88 14.13 20.24 9.47
CA PRO A 88 13.96 20.50 10.89
C PRO A 88 13.69 19.23 11.69
N ASN A 89 14.39 19.10 12.81
CA ASN A 89 14.12 18.04 13.78
C ASN A 89 12.77 18.30 14.48
N ILE A 90 12.16 17.24 14.99
CA ILE A 90 10.99 17.34 15.87
C ILE A 90 11.41 18.11 17.13
N LYS A 91 10.49 18.86 17.75
CA LYS A 91 10.77 19.54 19.03
C LYS A 91 11.11 18.50 20.09
N GLY A 92 12.31 18.58 20.66
CA GLY A 92 12.84 17.55 21.57
C GLY A 92 13.28 16.25 20.88
N GLY A 93 13.32 16.22 19.55
CA GLY A 93 13.71 15.06 18.75
C GLY A 93 15.22 14.89 18.58
N ILE A 94 16.04 15.60 19.36
CA ILE A 94 17.48 15.33 19.46
C ILE A 94 17.69 14.57 20.75
N ILE A 95 18.04 13.30 20.61
CA ILE A 95 18.10 12.34 21.70
C ILE A 95 19.41 11.58 21.62
N TYR A 96 19.99 11.29 22.78
CA TYR A 96 21.09 10.36 22.87
C TYR A 96 20.51 8.95 22.86
N ALA A 97 20.97 8.13 21.93
CA ALA A 97 20.54 6.74 21.77
C ALA A 97 21.79 5.88 21.61
N VAL A 98 22.01 4.98 22.55
CA VAL A 98 23.23 4.17 22.61
C VAL A 98 23.33 3.26 21.39
N THR A 99 22.17 2.80 20.90
CA THR A 99 22.06 1.94 19.72
C THR A 99 21.13 2.53 18.66
N LEU A 100 21.25 2.01 17.44
CA LEU A 100 20.41 2.38 16.31
C LEU A 100 18.96 1.93 16.53
N GLU A 101 18.79 0.77 17.14
CA GLU A 101 17.50 0.16 17.46
C GLU A 101 16.71 1.04 18.44
N GLU A 102 17.38 1.60 19.46
CA GLU A 102 16.78 2.55 20.39
C GLU A 102 16.28 3.81 19.67
N CYS A 103 17.08 4.34 18.73
CA CYS A 103 16.68 5.49 17.92
C CYS A 103 15.45 5.18 17.03
N ALA A 104 15.43 4.00 16.41
CA ALA A 104 14.29 3.52 15.63
C ALA A 104 13.04 3.38 16.51
N GLU A 105 13.15 2.72 17.66
CA GLU A 105 12.04 2.54 18.61
C GLU A 105 11.46 3.87 19.08
N ILE A 106 12.30 4.87 19.36
CA ILE A 106 11.80 6.20 19.77
C ILE A 106 11.10 6.90 18.61
N CYS A 107 11.63 6.78 17.38
CA CYS A 107 10.92 7.27 16.19
C CYS A 107 9.58 6.57 15.99
N CYS A 108 9.55 5.25 16.19
CA CYS A 108 8.36 4.41 16.08
C CYS A 108 7.24 4.84 17.03
N ASN A 109 7.61 5.12 18.28
CA ASN A 109 6.70 5.60 19.32
C ASN A 109 6.22 7.05 19.09
N ASN A 110 6.80 7.77 18.14
CA ASN A 110 6.39 9.12 17.77
C ASN A 110 5.68 9.13 16.41
N LEU A 111 4.35 9.33 16.44
CA LEU A 111 3.52 9.39 15.23
C LEU A 111 3.96 10.47 14.22
N ASN A 112 4.65 11.51 14.67
CA ASN A 112 5.15 12.57 13.80
C ASN A 112 6.54 12.26 13.21
N CYS A 113 7.19 11.17 13.62
CA CYS A 113 8.50 10.79 13.13
C CYS A 113 8.39 9.96 11.84
N LEU A 114 8.69 10.62 10.72
CA LEU A 114 8.70 10.02 9.38
C LEU A 114 10.08 9.54 8.98
N SER A 115 11.12 10.09 9.59
CA SER A 115 12.50 9.70 9.36
C SER A 115 13.36 10.07 10.56
N PHE A 116 14.52 9.43 10.73
CA PHE A 116 15.49 9.82 11.72
C PHE A 116 16.91 9.69 11.18
N GLN A 117 17.82 10.47 11.75
CA GLN A 117 19.24 10.34 11.48
C GLN A 117 19.94 9.78 12.70
N TYR A 118 20.77 8.78 12.51
CA TYR A 118 21.61 8.24 13.56
C TYR A 118 23.07 8.49 13.21
N ASN A 119 23.81 9.13 14.12
CA ASN A 119 25.19 9.49 13.88
C ASN A 119 26.20 8.62 14.66
N CYS A 120 27.46 8.69 14.26
CA CYS A 120 28.56 8.00 14.94
C CYS A 120 28.82 8.48 16.39
N ARG A 121 28.18 9.58 16.82
CA ARG A 121 28.20 10.08 18.20
C ARG A 121 27.01 9.59 19.01
N GLN A 122 26.33 8.53 18.55
CA GLN A 122 25.18 7.94 19.24
C GLN A 122 24.06 8.97 19.48
N THR A 123 23.94 9.94 18.56
CA THR A 123 22.90 10.95 18.60
C THR A 123 21.88 10.65 17.51
N CYS A 124 20.63 10.63 17.93
CA CYS A 124 19.46 10.40 17.12
C CYS A 124 18.77 11.75 16.86
N PHE A 125 18.51 12.07 15.60
CA PHE A 125 17.80 13.26 15.18
C PHE A 125 16.50 12.84 14.50
N LEU A 126 15.40 12.86 15.24
CA LEU A 126 14.07 12.57 14.74
C LEU A 126 13.57 13.72 13.88
N LYS A 127 13.06 13.41 12.69
CA LYS A 127 12.61 14.39 11.70
C LYS A 127 11.13 14.18 11.38
N LYS A 128 10.43 15.30 11.22
CA LYS A 128 8.99 15.32 10.93
C LYS A 128 8.65 15.14 9.45
N GLU A 129 9.66 15.20 8.59
CA GLU A 129 9.53 15.08 7.14
C GLU A 129 10.59 14.09 6.65
N ARG A 130 10.42 13.61 5.42
CA ARG A 130 11.41 12.77 4.75
C ARG A 130 12.36 13.64 3.97
N CYS A 131 13.59 13.15 3.79
CA CYS A 131 14.60 13.84 3.05
C CYS A 131 14.47 13.56 1.56
N SER A 132 14.13 14.58 0.77
CA SER A 132 14.25 14.49 -0.67
C SER A 132 15.73 14.41 -1.05
N ARG A 133 16.08 13.60 -2.07
CA ARG A 133 17.46 13.41 -2.56
C ARG A 133 18.21 14.73 -2.82
N GLY A 134 17.53 15.73 -3.38
CA GLY A 134 18.11 17.05 -3.64
C GLY A 134 18.43 17.89 -2.40
N LYS A 135 17.99 17.47 -1.21
CA LYS A 135 18.27 18.14 0.07
C LYS A 135 19.31 17.39 0.90
N MET A 136 19.62 16.14 0.58
CA MET A 136 20.62 15.35 1.29
C MET A 136 22.00 15.98 1.10
N LYS A 137 22.75 16.08 2.19
CA LYS A 137 24.14 16.54 2.19
C LYS A 137 25.04 15.41 2.65
N GLU A 138 26.19 15.26 2.04
CA GLU A 138 27.17 14.28 2.50
C GLU A 138 27.57 14.58 3.95
N SER A 139 27.53 13.55 4.80
CA SER A 139 27.87 13.62 6.20
C SER A 139 28.58 12.33 6.60
N PRO A 140 29.92 12.35 6.78
CA PRO A 140 30.72 11.13 7.01
C PRO A 140 30.42 10.41 8.33
N CYS A 141 29.55 10.99 9.17
CA CYS A 141 29.15 10.43 10.46
C CYS A 141 27.63 10.32 10.56
N GLY A 142 26.85 10.68 9.54
CA GLY A 142 25.39 10.70 9.58
C GLY A 142 24.80 9.60 8.70
N ASN A 143 23.89 8.81 9.26
CA ASN A 143 23.12 7.83 8.50
C ASN A 143 21.64 8.17 8.62
N MET A 144 20.93 8.18 7.49
CA MET A 144 19.51 8.54 7.43
C MET A 144 18.64 7.29 7.29
N TYR A 145 17.49 7.30 7.96
CA TYR A 145 16.54 6.20 8.05
C TYR A 145 15.14 6.75 7.81
N GLU A 146 14.45 6.34 6.74
CA GLU A 146 13.17 6.92 6.30
C GLU A 146 12.05 5.88 6.22
N ARG A 147 10.83 6.22 6.69
CA ARG A 147 9.68 5.32 6.51
C ARG A 147 9.16 5.35 5.06
N PRO A 148 8.89 4.20 4.43
CA PRO A 148 8.28 4.13 3.10
C PRO A 148 6.80 4.58 3.12
N HIS A 149 6.32 5.32 2.10
CA HIS A 149 4.88 5.70 2.00
C HIS A 149 3.99 4.56 1.46
N SER A 150 4.55 3.66 0.67
CA SER A 150 3.77 2.66 -0.09
C SER A 150 2.89 1.79 0.80
N ARG A 151 3.35 1.41 1.99
CA ARG A 151 2.63 0.51 2.90
C ARG A 151 1.28 1.05 3.34
N PHE A 152 1.18 2.35 3.60
CA PHE A 152 -0.09 2.94 4.06
C PHE A 152 -1.19 2.82 3.01
N CYS A 153 -0.88 3.16 1.76
CA CYS A 153 -1.85 3.07 0.66
C CYS A 153 -2.27 1.63 0.38
N ILE A 154 -1.34 0.68 0.47
CA ILE A 154 -1.64 -0.74 0.27
C ILE A 154 -2.46 -1.31 1.44
N MET A 155 -2.19 -0.93 2.69
CA MET A 155 -3.06 -1.30 3.83
C MET A 155 -4.46 -0.71 3.69
N LEU A 156 -4.57 0.56 3.29
CA LEU A 156 -5.87 1.18 3.06
C LEU A 156 -6.63 0.44 1.95
N SER A 157 -5.94 0.05 0.87
CA SER A 157 -6.49 -0.75 -0.22
C SER A 157 -7.06 -2.08 0.29
N THR A 158 -6.30 -2.85 1.08
CA THR A 158 -6.76 -4.14 1.62
C THR A 158 -7.95 -3.97 2.56
N MET A 159 -7.92 -2.96 3.44
CA MET A 159 -9.00 -2.66 4.38
C MET A 159 -10.29 -2.22 3.71
N LEU A 160 -10.24 -1.63 2.51
CA LEU A 160 -11.42 -1.25 1.74
C LEU A 160 -11.92 -2.39 0.83
N LEU A 161 -11.01 -3.10 0.15
CA LEU A 161 -11.37 -4.15 -0.81
C LEU A 161 -11.91 -5.42 -0.15
N LEU A 162 -11.37 -5.84 1.00
CA LEU A 162 -11.83 -7.02 1.71
C LEU A 162 -13.33 -6.95 2.08
N PRO A 163 -13.80 -5.92 2.83
CA PRO A 163 -15.22 -5.80 3.14
C PRO A 163 -16.06 -5.53 1.89
N GLY A 164 -15.58 -4.72 0.95
CA GLY A 164 -16.29 -4.45 -0.30
C GLY A 164 -16.57 -5.71 -1.13
N ALA A 165 -15.55 -6.53 -1.35
CA ALA A 165 -15.70 -7.79 -2.08
C ALA A 165 -16.54 -8.81 -1.30
N PHE A 166 -16.38 -8.91 0.02
CA PHE A 166 -17.19 -9.80 0.85
C PHE A 166 -18.69 -9.47 0.75
N LEU A 167 -19.04 -8.18 0.83
CA LEU A 167 -20.41 -7.71 0.67
C LEU A 167 -20.94 -7.97 -0.75
N ALA A 168 -20.13 -7.72 -1.78
CA ALA A 168 -20.51 -7.97 -3.17
C ALA A 168 -20.81 -9.46 -3.44
N VAL A 169 -19.97 -10.36 -2.93
CA VAL A 169 -20.18 -11.82 -3.04
C VAL A 169 -21.40 -12.25 -2.23
N SER A 170 -21.57 -11.73 -1.02
CA SER A 170 -22.74 -12.03 -0.18
C SER A 170 -24.05 -11.60 -0.87
N ALA A 171 -24.04 -10.45 -1.54
CA ALA A 171 -25.16 -9.96 -2.34
C ALA A 171 -25.48 -10.88 -3.51
N ALA A 172 -24.45 -11.30 -4.25
CA ALA A 172 -24.61 -12.23 -5.37
C ALA A 172 -25.19 -13.59 -4.92
N CYS A 173 -24.81 -14.09 -3.74
CA CYS A 173 -25.26 -15.38 -3.22
C CYS A 173 -26.68 -15.37 -2.66
N LYS A 174 -27.09 -14.28 -1.98
CA LYS A 174 -28.42 -14.23 -1.34
C LYS A 174 -29.55 -13.90 -2.29
N GLY A 175 -29.26 -13.31 -3.46
CA GLY A 175 -30.28 -12.97 -4.45
C GLY A 175 -31.19 -11.80 -4.07
N ASP A 176 -31.26 -11.44 -2.78
CA ASP A 176 -31.92 -10.25 -2.23
C ASP A 176 -31.02 -9.64 -1.14
N LEU A 177 -30.49 -8.44 -1.38
CA LEU A 177 -30.16 -7.53 -0.29
C LEU A 177 -31.40 -6.65 -0.12
N ASP A 178 -32.08 -6.76 1.02
CA ASP A 178 -33.19 -5.87 1.36
C ASP A 178 -32.80 -4.41 1.07
N SER A 179 -33.57 -3.77 0.20
CA SER A 179 -33.38 -2.42 -0.37
C SER A 179 -33.42 -1.27 0.64
N ALA A 180 -33.49 -1.57 1.93
CA ALA A 180 -33.66 -0.57 2.98
C ALA A 180 -32.38 0.25 3.27
N VAL A 181 -31.24 -0.16 2.73
CA VAL A 181 -29.98 0.61 2.79
C VAL A 181 -29.31 0.47 1.42
N ASP A 182 -28.71 1.56 0.93
CA ASP A 182 -27.87 1.70 -0.27
C ASP A 182 -26.61 0.77 -0.26
N GLY A 183 -26.80 -0.51 0.04
CA GLY A 183 -25.74 -1.48 0.25
C GLY A 183 -24.86 -1.62 -1.00
N TYR A 184 -25.50 -1.65 -2.17
CA TYR A 184 -24.82 -1.64 -3.47
C TYR A 184 -23.89 -0.44 -3.63
N THR A 185 -24.39 0.77 -3.38
CA THR A 185 -23.60 2.00 -3.43
C THR A 185 -22.41 1.95 -2.47
N ILE A 186 -22.60 1.45 -1.24
CA ILE A 186 -21.53 1.38 -0.24
C ILE A 186 -20.42 0.42 -0.70
N PHE A 187 -20.74 -0.83 -1.04
CA PHE A 187 -19.68 -1.79 -1.34
C PHE A 187 -18.99 -1.52 -2.69
N THR A 188 -19.72 -1.01 -3.69
CA THR A 188 -19.11 -0.59 -4.96
C THR A 188 -18.13 0.57 -4.74
N THR A 189 -18.52 1.53 -3.92
CA THR A 189 -17.65 2.64 -3.50
C THR A 189 -16.38 2.12 -2.80
N LEU A 190 -16.52 1.17 -1.87
CA LEU A 190 -15.37 0.54 -1.19
C LEU A 190 -14.43 -0.16 -2.18
N ILE A 191 -14.97 -0.89 -3.17
CA ILE A 191 -14.17 -1.58 -4.20
C ILE A 191 -13.42 -0.57 -5.07
N ILE A 192 -14.07 0.50 -5.53
CA ILE A 192 -13.45 1.53 -6.38
C ILE A 192 -12.34 2.25 -5.61
N PHE A 193 -12.64 2.77 -4.41
CA PHE A 193 -11.64 3.48 -3.61
C PHE A 193 -10.49 2.58 -3.16
N GLY A 194 -10.78 1.33 -2.78
CA GLY A 194 -9.73 0.36 -2.48
C GLY A 194 -8.86 0.04 -3.69
N GLY A 195 -9.47 -0.06 -4.88
CA GLY A 195 -8.77 -0.19 -6.16
C GLY A 195 -7.82 0.97 -6.44
N ILE A 196 -8.31 2.20 -6.36
CA ILE A 196 -7.53 3.42 -6.58
C ILE A 196 -6.40 3.54 -5.54
N ALA A 197 -6.68 3.26 -4.26
CA ALA A 197 -5.67 3.29 -3.21
C ALA A 197 -4.52 2.30 -3.47
N GLY A 198 -4.84 1.11 -3.98
CA GLY A 198 -3.85 0.11 -4.39
C GLY A 198 -2.94 0.62 -5.50
N GLY A 199 -3.54 1.20 -6.55
CA GLY A 199 -2.81 1.82 -7.66
C GLY A 199 -1.93 3.00 -7.25
N ILE A 200 -2.43 3.87 -6.36
CA ILE A 200 -1.63 4.97 -5.78
C ILE A 200 -0.45 4.41 -4.97
N GLY A 201 -0.66 3.35 -4.18
CA GLY A 201 0.41 2.69 -3.43
C GLY A 201 1.50 2.13 -4.34
N ALA A 202 1.12 1.49 -5.45
CA ALA A 202 2.06 1.01 -6.45
C ALA A 202 2.78 2.17 -7.16
N ALA A 203 2.07 3.24 -7.51
CA ALA A 203 2.67 4.43 -8.13
C ALA A 203 3.69 5.12 -7.21
N PHE A 204 3.39 5.28 -5.91
CA PHE A 204 4.35 5.81 -4.95
C PHE A 204 5.57 4.91 -4.81
N TYR A 205 5.37 3.59 -4.82
CA TYR A 205 6.49 2.65 -4.82
C TYR A 205 7.37 2.83 -6.06
N THR A 206 6.79 3.01 -7.25
CA THR A 206 7.55 3.31 -8.49
C THR A 206 8.32 4.62 -8.39
N ILE A 207 7.66 5.68 -7.91
CA ILE A 207 8.29 7.00 -7.76
C ILE A 207 9.45 6.93 -6.79
N ASP A 208 9.27 6.26 -5.64
CA ASP A 208 10.36 6.02 -4.70
C ASP A 208 11.46 5.18 -5.39
N HIS A 209 11.13 4.13 -6.12
CA HIS A 209 12.11 3.31 -6.83
C HIS A 209 12.99 4.13 -7.79
N GLU A 210 12.39 4.97 -8.62
CA GLU A 210 13.09 5.82 -9.60
C GLU A 210 13.86 6.98 -8.94
N LEU A 211 13.22 7.70 -8.01
CA LEU A 211 13.85 8.85 -7.35
C LEU A 211 15.12 8.45 -6.59
N TYR A 212 15.13 7.26 -6.01
CA TYR A 212 16.28 6.75 -5.26
C TYR A 212 17.27 5.98 -6.14
N GLY A 213 16.98 5.76 -7.43
CA GLY A 213 17.90 5.13 -8.38
C GLY A 213 18.27 3.71 -7.99
N MET A 214 17.28 2.89 -7.60
CA MET A 214 17.53 1.49 -7.34
C MET A 214 17.73 0.72 -8.66
N ASP A 215 18.82 -0.04 -8.76
CA ASP A 215 19.14 -0.86 -9.94
C ASP A 215 18.44 -2.24 -9.93
N VAL A 216 17.59 -2.51 -8.93
CA VAL A 216 16.80 -3.75 -8.85
C VAL A 216 15.57 -3.65 -9.76
N PRO A 217 15.23 -4.67 -10.58
CA PRO A 217 14.00 -4.62 -11.35
C PRO A 217 12.77 -4.90 -10.48
N PHE A 218 11.61 -4.38 -10.91
CA PHE A 218 10.32 -4.75 -10.33
C PHE A 218 10.03 -6.23 -10.56
N SER A 219 9.43 -6.86 -9.56
CA SER A 219 9.10 -8.27 -9.57
C SER A 219 7.59 -8.50 -9.66
N VAL A 220 7.17 -9.76 -9.72
CA VAL A 220 5.79 -10.19 -10.02
C VAL A 220 4.78 -9.54 -9.08
N SER A 221 5.07 -9.45 -7.77
CA SER A 221 4.16 -8.89 -6.75
C SER A 221 3.75 -7.44 -7.03
N PHE A 222 4.69 -6.65 -7.55
CA PHE A 222 4.42 -5.26 -7.95
C PHE A 222 3.42 -5.21 -9.12
N TYR A 223 3.61 -6.05 -10.15
CA TYR A 223 2.69 -6.13 -11.28
C TYR A 223 1.32 -6.69 -10.90
N LEU A 224 1.25 -7.62 -9.95
CA LEU A 224 -0.03 -8.12 -9.42
C LEU A 224 -0.83 -7.00 -8.77
N THR A 225 -0.17 -6.02 -8.12
CA THR A 225 -0.85 -4.86 -7.52
C THR A 225 -1.40 -3.90 -8.58
N TRP A 226 -0.67 -3.69 -9.68
CA TRP A 226 -1.21 -2.97 -10.83
C TRP A 226 -2.40 -3.69 -11.46
N ALA A 227 -2.26 -5.00 -11.71
CA ALA A 227 -3.33 -5.82 -12.26
C ALA A 227 -4.58 -5.77 -11.37
N GLN A 228 -4.41 -5.85 -10.05
CA GLN A 228 -5.47 -5.66 -9.08
C GLN A 228 -6.25 -4.35 -9.31
N THR A 229 -5.57 -3.23 -9.53
CA THR A 229 -6.24 -1.93 -9.79
C THR A 229 -7.07 -2.00 -11.07
N PHE A 230 -6.53 -2.61 -12.13
CA PHE A 230 -7.23 -2.82 -13.41
C PHE A 230 -8.45 -3.73 -13.30
N PHE A 231 -8.51 -4.65 -12.33
CA PHE A 231 -9.68 -5.51 -12.13
C PHE A 231 -10.69 -4.89 -11.16
N SER A 232 -10.23 -4.33 -10.04
CA SER A 232 -11.09 -3.76 -9.00
C SER A 232 -11.84 -2.51 -9.46
N VAL A 233 -11.16 -1.55 -10.11
CA VAL A 233 -11.81 -0.27 -10.47
C VAL A 233 -12.90 -0.46 -11.53
N PRO A 234 -12.63 -1.11 -12.69
CA PRO A 234 -13.69 -1.39 -13.67
C PRO A 234 -14.75 -2.35 -13.12
N GLY A 235 -14.37 -3.34 -12.30
CA GLY A 235 -15.31 -4.23 -11.64
C GLY A 235 -16.32 -3.48 -10.77
N GLY A 236 -15.86 -2.51 -9.99
CA GLY A 236 -16.71 -1.62 -9.20
C GLY A 236 -17.62 -0.74 -10.06
N PHE A 237 -17.10 -0.14 -11.15
CA PHE A 237 -17.91 0.66 -12.07
C PHE A 237 -19.00 -0.15 -12.80
N LEU A 238 -18.72 -1.40 -13.17
CA LEU A 238 -19.72 -2.28 -13.80
C LEU A 238 -20.88 -2.59 -12.87
N ILE A 239 -20.61 -2.79 -11.58
CA ILE A 239 -21.66 -2.99 -10.59
C ILE A 239 -22.43 -1.68 -10.37
N TRP A 240 -21.74 -0.55 -10.25
CA TRP A 240 -22.37 0.76 -10.07
C TRP A 240 -23.35 1.10 -11.19
N HIS A 241 -22.94 1.01 -12.46
CA HIS A 241 -23.83 1.33 -13.57
C HIS A 241 -25.03 0.39 -13.67
N SER A 242 -24.86 -0.87 -13.25
CA SER A 242 -25.95 -1.82 -13.31
C SER A 242 -27.07 -1.55 -12.31
N THR A 243 -26.81 -0.81 -11.23
CA THR A 243 -27.85 -0.41 -10.28
C THR A 243 -28.59 0.85 -10.73
N GLU A 244 -27.88 1.78 -11.37
CA GLU A 244 -28.46 2.99 -11.94
C GLU A 244 -29.47 2.68 -13.06
N ASP A 245 -29.18 1.66 -13.88
CA ASP A 245 -30.09 1.15 -14.92
C ASP A 245 -31.43 0.62 -14.32
N ASP A 246 -31.39 0.04 -13.12
CA ASP A 246 -32.57 -0.54 -12.46
C ASP A 246 -33.45 0.56 -11.81
N ASP A 247 -32.84 1.61 -11.25
CA ASP A 247 -33.55 2.74 -10.62
C ASP A 247 -34.35 3.58 -11.65
N GLU A 248 -33.84 3.75 -12.87
CA GLU A 248 -34.56 4.50 -13.92
C GLU A 248 -35.84 3.80 -14.40
N MET A 249 -35.90 2.47 -14.32
CA MET A 249 -37.09 1.71 -14.72
C MET A 249 -38.22 1.74 -13.68
N GLU A 250 -37.92 2.05 -12.42
CA GLU A 250 -38.91 2.16 -11.34
C GLU A 250 -39.45 3.58 -11.14
N ALA A 251 -39.00 4.57 -11.93
CA ALA A 251 -39.52 5.93 -11.85
C ALA A 251 -41.06 5.93 -11.94
N PRO A 252 -41.77 6.37 -10.89
CA PRO A 252 -43.21 6.24 -10.82
C PRO A 252 -43.81 7.01 -12.00
N ILE A 253 -44.69 6.34 -12.74
CA ILE A 253 -45.63 6.99 -13.64
C ILE A 253 -46.48 7.90 -12.73
N THR A 254 -46.00 9.11 -12.45
CA THR A 254 -46.78 10.13 -11.78
C THR A 254 -47.91 10.45 -12.73
N ASN A 255 -49.06 9.85 -12.45
CA ASN A 255 -50.31 10.10 -13.16
C ASN A 255 -50.48 11.61 -13.29
N LYS A 256 -50.32 12.11 -14.51
CA LYS A 256 -50.63 13.49 -14.93
C LYS A 256 -52.16 13.72 -14.97
N GLU A 257 -52.93 13.02 -14.17
CA GLU A 257 -54.40 13.10 -14.10
C GLU A 257 -54.87 13.87 -12.86
N GLU A 258 -54.33 15.06 -12.63
CA GLU A 258 -55.01 16.10 -11.82
C GLU A 258 -54.76 17.48 -12.44
N LEU A 259 -55.12 17.62 -13.72
CA LEU A 259 -55.25 18.92 -14.34
C LEU A 259 -56.43 18.93 -15.33
N GLU A 260 -57.63 18.68 -14.83
CA GLU A 260 -58.87 19.25 -15.39
C GLU A 260 -60.04 18.96 -14.45
N SER A 261 -60.37 19.94 -13.61
CA SER A 261 -61.72 20.12 -13.09
C SER A 261 -62.03 21.63 -13.14
N PRO A 262 -63.15 22.03 -13.76
CA PRO A 262 -63.46 23.40 -14.20
C PRO A 262 -63.78 24.40 -13.08
#